data_AF-A0A942HU88-F1
#
_entry.id   AF-A0A942HU88-F1
#
_cell.length_a   1.000
_cell.length_b   1.000
_cell.length_c   1.000
_cell.angle_alpha   90.00
_cell.angle_beta   90.00
_cell.angle_gamma   90.00
#
_symmetry.space_group_name_H-M   'P 1'
#
loop_
_entity.id
_entity.type
_entity.pdbx_description
1 polymer ?
#
loop_
_entity_poly.entity_id
_entity_poly.type
_entity_poly.pdbx_seq_one_letter_code
_entity_poly.pdbx_strand_id
1 'polypeptide(L)'
;MLLLMGFAVPLIIYGTFFYRIYMFNCLVKNACQHGAAQLDLAKATAEVNNYLTSHAFVGITVSIPATVSVVTRTTTYNQVGVGNQNYDNYYLQVSANSQVAPLIPMPSFFGTSIPGMSGPLPLNMTTQSYFENQQALAPP
;
A
#
# COMPACT_ATOMS: atom_id res chain seq x y z
N MET A 1 -5.34 26.40 -31.02
CA MET A 1 -4.56 26.35 -29.77
C MET A 1 -5.39 25.91 -28.56
N LEU A 2 -6.58 26.47 -28.33
CA LEU A 2 -7.49 26.06 -27.23
C LEU A 2 -7.89 24.58 -27.23
N LEU A 3 -8.07 23.98 -28.42
CA LEU A 3 -8.44 22.56 -28.56
C LEU A 3 -7.31 21.61 -28.13
N LEU A 4 -6.05 21.97 -28.36
CA LEU A 4 -4.88 21.21 -27.89
C LEU A 4 -4.70 21.34 -26.37
N MET A 5 -4.96 22.52 -25.79
CA MET A 5 -4.93 22.71 -24.33
C MET A 5 -6.06 21.94 -23.62
N GLY A 6 -7.23 21.80 -24.26
CA GLY A 6 -8.37 21.04 -23.73
C GLY A 6 -8.11 19.54 -23.58
N PHE A 7 -7.19 18.96 -24.36
CA PHE A 7 -6.78 17.55 -24.24
C PHE A 7 -5.48 17.35 -23.47
N ALA A 8 -4.50 18.25 -23.65
CA ALA A 8 -3.19 18.10 -23.02
C ALA A 8 -3.25 18.23 -21.49
N VAL A 9 -4.06 19.16 -20.96
CA VAL A 9 -4.14 19.40 -19.51
C VAL A 9 -4.75 18.19 -18.76
N PRO A 10 -5.90 17.62 -19.16
CA PRO A 10 -6.41 16.40 -18.54
C PRO A 10 -5.41 15.24 -18.60
N LEU A 11 -4.72 15.07 -19.73
CA LEU A 11 -3.78 13.97 -19.92
C LEU A 11 -2.56 14.09 -18.99
N ILE A 12 -2.06 15.30 -18.77
CA ILE A 12 -1.01 15.58 -17.78
C ILE A 12 -1.53 15.33 -16.36
N ILE A 13 -2.75 15.78 -16.02
CA ILE A 13 -3.36 15.54 -14.70
C ILE A 13 -3.45 14.02 -14.45
N TYR A 14 -4.02 13.25 -15.40
CA TYR A 14 -4.10 11.80 -15.29
C TYR A 14 -2.73 11.13 -15.19
N GLY A 15 -1.74 11.55 -15.99
CA GLY A 15 -0.38 11.00 -15.93
C GLY A 15 0.27 11.19 -14.55
N THR A 16 0.17 12.39 -13.99
CA THR A 16 0.67 12.66 -12.62
C THR A 16 -0.09 11.88 -11.57
N PHE A 17 -1.38 11.63 -11.78
CA PHE A 17 -2.23 10.87 -10.88
C PHE A 17 -1.84 9.39 -10.83
N PHE A 18 -1.67 8.77 -12.01
CA PHE A 18 -1.20 7.39 -12.12
C PHE A 18 0.17 7.20 -11.49
N TYR A 19 1.10 8.14 -11.73
CA TYR A 19 2.41 8.11 -11.11
C TYR A 19 2.31 8.11 -9.57
N ARG A 20 1.47 8.98 -8.99
CA ARG A 20 1.27 9.05 -7.53
C ARG A 20 0.64 7.76 -6.96
N ILE A 21 -0.35 7.19 -7.63
CA ILE A 21 -0.94 5.89 -7.24
C ILE A 21 0.14 4.79 -7.25
N TYR A 22 0.95 4.74 -8.30
CA TYR A 22 2.03 3.77 -8.42
C TYR A 22 3.08 3.93 -7.31
N MET A 23 3.48 5.17 -7.02
CA MET A 23 4.41 5.46 -5.92
C MET A 23 3.83 5.07 -4.55
N PHE A 24 2.54 5.29 -4.31
CA PHE A 24 1.87 4.82 -3.10
C PHE A 24 1.91 3.28 -2.98
N ASN A 25 1.68 2.57 -4.08
CA ASN A 25 1.77 1.12 -4.13
C ASN A 25 3.17 0.61 -3.77
N CYS A 26 4.20 1.21 -4.38
CA CYS A 26 5.60 0.91 -4.05
C CYS A 26 5.94 1.23 -2.59
N LEU A 27 5.47 2.38 -2.07
CA LEU A 27 5.69 2.80 -0.69
C LEU A 27 5.15 1.76 0.30
N VAL A 28 3.90 1.32 0.13
CA VAL A 28 3.26 0.34 1.02
C VAL A 28 3.91 -1.04 0.91
N LYS A 29 4.29 -1.47 -0.30
CA LYS A 29 5.03 -2.73 -0.51
C LYS A 29 6.38 -2.73 0.19
N ASN A 30 7.15 -1.65 0.04
CA ASN A 30 8.45 -1.53 0.67
C ASN A 30 8.31 -1.45 2.19
N ALA A 31 7.35 -0.66 2.72
CA ALA A 31 7.06 -0.63 4.14
C ALA A 31 6.72 -2.03 4.69
N CYS A 32 5.91 -2.81 3.95
CA CYS A 32 5.57 -4.18 4.31
C CYS A 32 6.79 -5.11 4.30
N GLN A 33 7.68 -5.01 3.31
CA GLN A 33 8.92 -5.79 3.27
C GLN A 33 9.88 -5.43 4.42
N HIS A 34 10.06 -4.13 4.70
CA HIS A 34 10.89 -3.64 5.80
C HIS A 34 10.33 -4.04 7.16
N GLY A 35 9.02 -3.95 7.34
CA GLY A 35 8.32 -4.45 8.53
C GLY A 35 8.45 -5.96 8.69
N ALA A 36 8.40 -6.70 7.57
CA ALA A 36 8.47 -8.15 7.60
C ALA A 36 9.88 -8.70 7.95
N ALA A 37 10.92 -7.89 7.78
CA ALA A 37 12.27 -8.19 8.24
C ALA A 37 12.46 -8.00 9.76
N GLN A 38 11.47 -7.45 10.48
CA GLN A 38 11.57 -7.17 11.90
C GLN A 38 11.30 -8.40 12.77
N LEU A 39 11.81 -8.35 14.00
CA LEU A 39 11.81 -9.49 14.92
C LEU A 39 10.52 -9.70 15.73
N ASP A 40 9.59 -8.75 15.73
CA ASP A 40 8.35 -8.86 16.47
C ASP A 40 7.28 -7.96 15.84
N LEU A 41 6.00 -8.23 16.14
CA LEU A 41 4.89 -7.48 15.54
C LEU A 41 4.90 -6.00 15.97
N ALA A 42 5.36 -5.69 17.18
CA ALA A 42 5.40 -4.32 17.68
C ALA A 42 6.43 -3.46 16.92
N LYS A 43 7.64 -4.00 16.72
CA LYS A 43 8.71 -3.38 15.91
C LYS A 43 8.34 -3.36 14.43
N ALA A 44 7.74 -4.43 13.91
CA ALA A 44 7.22 -4.43 12.53
C ALA A 44 6.21 -3.30 12.33
N THR A 45 5.29 -3.10 13.29
CA THR A 45 4.28 -2.03 13.25
C THR A 45 4.93 -0.65 13.36
N ALA A 46 5.89 -0.48 14.27
CA ALA A 46 6.62 0.78 14.41
C ALA A 46 7.41 1.13 13.15
N GLU A 47 8.11 0.16 12.58
CA GLU A 47 8.92 0.33 11.37
C GLU A 47 8.05 0.64 10.14
N VAL A 48 6.92 -0.08 9.96
CA VAL A 48 5.97 0.22 8.88
C VAL A 48 5.47 1.66 8.98
N ASN A 49 5.03 2.08 10.16
CA ASN A 49 4.51 3.44 10.36
C ASN A 49 5.60 4.51 10.18
N ASN A 50 6.83 4.24 10.65
CA ASN A 50 7.97 5.12 10.45
C ASN A 50 8.32 5.23 8.96
N TYR A 51 8.38 4.10 8.23
CA TYR A 51 8.68 4.08 6.80
C TYR A 51 7.63 4.86 6.00
N LEU A 52 6.33 4.63 6.29
CA LEU A 52 5.24 5.35 5.64
C LEU A 52 5.26 6.86 5.91
N THR A 53 5.72 7.28 7.10
CA THR A 53 5.84 8.71 7.46
C THR A 53 7.06 9.35 6.79
N SER A 54 8.23 8.71 6.91
CA SER A 54 9.52 9.27 6.49
C SER A 54 9.72 9.26 4.97
N HIS A 55 9.03 8.37 4.26
CA HIS A 55 9.13 8.23 2.80
C HIS A 55 7.83 8.62 2.08
N ALA A 56 6.94 9.37 2.75
CA ALA A 56 5.74 9.91 2.12
C ALA A 56 6.11 10.86 0.97
N PHE A 57 5.55 10.61 -0.22
CA PHE A 57 5.78 11.44 -1.40
C PHE A 57 4.84 12.65 -1.43
N VAL A 58 5.29 13.75 -2.02
CA VAL A 58 4.49 14.98 -2.15
C VAL A 58 3.20 14.73 -2.92
N GLY A 59 2.07 15.15 -2.34
CA GLY A 59 0.73 14.97 -2.92
C GLY A 59 0.07 13.63 -2.59
N ILE A 60 0.69 12.82 -1.72
CA ILE A 60 0.13 11.60 -1.15
C ILE A 60 0.05 11.80 0.36
N THR A 61 -1.17 11.77 0.91
CA THR A 61 -1.37 11.85 2.36
C THR A 61 -1.76 10.48 2.87
N VAL A 62 -0.82 9.78 3.51
CA VAL A 62 -1.06 8.47 4.12
C VAL A 62 -1.68 8.66 5.51
N SER A 63 -2.76 7.93 5.79
CA SER A 63 -3.36 7.86 7.12
C SER A 63 -2.54 6.94 8.02
N ILE A 64 -2.13 7.46 9.17
CA ILE A 64 -1.31 6.76 10.16
C ILE A 64 -2.07 6.72 11.50
N PRO A 65 -2.03 5.60 12.25
CA PRO A 65 -1.29 4.37 11.94
C PRO A 65 -1.92 3.56 10.80
N ALA A 66 -1.08 2.92 9.99
CA ALA A 66 -1.50 1.88 9.06
C ALA A 66 -1.89 0.63 9.85
N THR A 67 -2.83 -0.15 9.31
CA THR A 67 -3.24 -1.42 9.92
C THR A 67 -2.18 -2.48 9.59
N VAL A 68 -1.55 -3.03 10.62
CA VAL A 68 -0.55 -4.09 10.50
C VAL A 68 -1.06 -5.33 11.22
N SER A 69 -1.09 -6.48 10.56
CA SER A 69 -1.53 -7.75 11.13
C SER A 69 -0.72 -8.92 10.60
N VAL A 70 -0.76 -10.05 11.30
CA VAL A 70 -0.17 -11.31 10.84
C VAL A 70 -1.27 -12.21 10.29
N VAL A 71 -1.02 -12.79 9.13
CA VAL A 71 -1.90 -13.78 8.49
C VAL A 71 -1.16 -15.11 8.43
N THR A 72 -1.76 -16.15 8.98
CA THR A 72 -1.22 -17.52 8.91
C THR A 72 -1.81 -18.25 7.72
N ARG A 73 -0.97 -18.98 6.97
CA ARG A 73 -1.39 -19.89 5.91
C ARG A 73 -0.68 -21.22 6.05
N THR A 74 -1.42 -22.32 5.99
CA THR A 74 -0.84 -23.66 6.04
C THR A 74 -0.54 -24.14 4.61
N THR A 75 0.68 -24.62 4.39
CA THR A 75 1.09 -25.25 3.13
C THR A 75 1.24 -26.75 3.33
N THR A 76 0.52 -27.53 2.53
CA THR A 76 0.59 -28.99 2.55
C THR A 76 1.57 -29.49 1.50
N TYR A 77 2.60 -30.21 1.93
CA TYR A 77 3.53 -30.91 1.05
C TYR A 77 3.21 -32.40 1.07
N ASN A 78 3.02 -32.98 -0.11
CA ASN A 78 2.91 -34.44 -0.24
C ASN A 78 4.31 -35.01 -0.48
N GLN A 79 4.88 -35.63 0.55
CA GLN A 79 6.17 -36.30 0.44
C GLN A 79 5.93 -37.79 0.16
N VAL A 80 6.50 -38.27 -0.96
CA VAL A 80 6.41 -39.67 -1.37
C VAL A 80 6.91 -40.58 -0.24
N GLY A 81 6.05 -41.48 0.24
CA GLY A 81 6.37 -42.45 1.29
C GLY A 81 6.18 -41.97 2.74
N VAL A 82 5.87 -40.69 2.97
CA VAL A 82 5.66 -40.12 4.32
C VAL A 82 4.24 -39.55 4.50
N GLY A 83 3.54 -39.24 3.40
CA GLY A 83 2.20 -38.68 3.41
C GLY A 83 2.20 -37.14 3.40
N ASN A 84 1.04 -36.54 3.68
CA ASN A 84 0.88 -35.09 3.69
C ASN A 84 1.46 -34.48 4.97
N GLN A 85 2.42 -33.56 4.81
CA GLN A 85 2.99 -32.75 5.88
C GLN A 85 2.49 -31.30 5.76
N ASN A 86 2.06 -30.72 6.88
CA ASN A 86 1.54 -29.35 6.94
C ASN A 86 2.54 -28.43 7.63
N TYR A 87 2.86 -27.30 7.00
CA TYR A 87 3.73 -26.27 7.55
C TYR A 87 3.00 -24.93 7.59
N ASP A 88 3.01 -24.26 8.74
CA ASP A 88 2.45 -22.93 8.88
C ASP A 88 3.44 -21.87 8.40
N ASN A 89 2.99 -21.03 7.47
CA ASN A 89 3.68 -19.86 6.96
C ASN A 89 3.00 -18.61 7.48
N TYR A 90 3.77 -17.68 8.02
CA TYR A 90 3.28 -16.40 8.52
C TYR A 90 3.57 -15.30 7.52
N TYR A 91 2.60 -14.40 7.34
CA TYR A 91 2.71 -13.26 6.47
C TYR A 91 2.37 -12.01 7.24
N LEU A 92 3.18 -10.96 7.12
CA LEU A 92 2.84 -9.63 7.57
C LEU A 92 1.92 -9.00 6.53
N GLN A 93 0.73 -8.59 6.94
CA GLN A 93 -0.20 -7.83 6.13
C GLN A 93 -0.19 -6.38 6.59
N VAL A 94 0.02 -5.47 5.64
CA VAL A 94 -0.07 -4.03 5.85
C VAL A 94 -1.20 -3.47 4.99
N SER A 95 -2.15 -2.79 5.62
CA SER A 95 -3.20 -2.01 4.95
C SER A 95 -3.05 -0.53 5.29
N ALA A 96 -2.84 0.29 4.27
CA ALA A 96 -2.70 1.72 4.41
C ALA A 96 -3.80 2.44 3.61
N ASN A 97 -4.41 3.43 4.25
CA ASN A 97 -5.30 4.37 3.57
C ASN A 97 -4.50 5.60 3.17
N SER A 98 -4.84 6.18 2.03
CA SER A 98 -4.23 7.42 1.57
C SER A 98 -5.23 8.25 0.79
N GLN A 99 -4.92 9.52 0.60
CA GLN A 99 -5.57 10.37 -0.39
C GLN A 99 -4.53 10.87 -1.39
N VAL A 100 -4.87 10.80 -2.68
CA VAL A 100 -4.04 11.36 -3.75
C VAL A 100 -4.76 12.56 -4.34
N ALA A 101 -4.14 13.72 -4.22
CA ALA A 101 -4.63 14.95 -4.84
C ALA A 101 -4.08 15.06 -6.27
N PRO A 102 -4.82 15.70 -7.21
CA PRO A 102 -4.25 16.12 -8.49
C PRO A 102 -3.13 17.15 -8.29
N LEU A 103 -2.19 17.25 -9.24
CA LEU A 103 -1.17 18.30 -9.22
C LEU A 103 -1.79 19.68 -9.41
N ILE A 104 -2.79 19.78 -10.29
CA ILE A 104 -3.59 20.99 -10.53
C ILE A 104 -5.04 20.54 -10.50
N PRO A 105 -5.85 20.94 -9.49
CA PRO A 105 -7.25 20.59 -9.46
C PRO A 105 -8.00 21.34 -10.57
N MET A 106 -8.76 20.60 -11.38
CA MET A 106 -9.75 21.16 -12.30
C MET A 106 -11.13 21.08 -11.65
N PRO A 107 -11.68 22.17 -11.11
CA PRO A 107 -12.94 22.14 -10.36
C PRO A 107 -14.11 21.63 -11.20
N SER A 108 -14.10 21.82 -12.52
CA SER A 108 -15.01 21.13 -13.44
C SER A 108 -14.36 20.86 -14.81
N PHE A 109 -14.67 19.70 -15.38
CA PHE A 109 -14.40 19.37 -16.78
C PHE A 109 -15.75 19.27 -17.51
N PHE A 110 -16.04 20.21 -18.41
CA PHE A 110 -17.34 20.35 -19.08
C PHE A 110 -18.55 20.35 -18.11
N GLY A 111 -18.42 21.01 -16.95
CA GLY A 111 -19.49 21.09 -15.96
C GLY A 111 -19.65 19.86 -15.06
N THR A 112 -18.82 18.82 -15.25
CA THR A 112 -18.80 17.63 -14.39
C THR A 112 -17.62 17.67 -13.41
N SER A 113 -17.85 17.21 -12.19
CA SER A 113 -16.79 16.96 -11.21
C SER A 113 -16.32 15.51 -11.36
N ILE A 114 -15.02 15.32 -11.52
CA ILE A 114 -14.41 14.00 -11.74
C ILE A 114 -13.44 13.75 -10.58
N PRO A 115 -13.69 12.76 -9.71
CA PRO A 115 -12.77 12.38 -8.64
C PRO A 115 -11.35 12.11 -9.18
N GLY A 116 -10.33 12.66 -8.51
CA GLY A 116 -8.94 12.60 -8.98
C GLY A 116 -8.56 13.70 -9.99
N MET A 117 -9.52 14.41 -10.59
CA MET A 117 -9.30 15.64 -11.36
C MET A 117 -9.78 16.89 -10.61
N SER A 118 -10.99 16.83 -10.01
CA SER A 118 -11.61 17.96 -9.31
C SER A 118 -11.34 17.98 -7.81
N GLY A 119 -10.73 16.92 -7.28
CA GLY A 119 -10.40 16.82 -5.86
C GLY A 119 -9.66 15.52 -5.53
N PRO A 120 -9.26 15.33 -4.26
CA PRO A 120 -8.53 14.15 -3.82
C PRO A 120 -9.35 12.86 -4.03
N LEU A 121 -8.67 11.78 -4.41
CA LEU A 121 -9.25 10.43 -4.45
C LEU A 121 -8.74 9.62 -3.24
N PRO A 122 -9.63 9.03 -2.43
CA PRO A 122 -9.20 8.08 -1.41
C PRO A 122 -8.71 6.79 -2.06
N LEU A 123 -7.62 6.25 -1.54
CA LEU A 123 -7.03 4.97 -1.91
C LEU A 123 -6.90 4.10 -0.67
N ASN A 124 -7.23 2.82 -0.81
CA ASN A 124 -6.84 1.79 0.14
C ASN A 124 -5.90 0.82 -0.57
N MET A 125 -4.78 0.50 0.07
CA MET A 125 -3.79 -0.44 -0.43
C MET A 125 -3.55 -1.49 0.65
N THR A 126 -3.66 -2.76 0.29
CA THR A 126 -3.31 -3.88 1.17
C THR A 126 -2.24 -4.73 0.49
N THR A 127 -1.16 -5.03 1.22
CA THR A 127 -0.04 -5.85 0.74
C THR A 127 0.38 -6.86 1.80
N GLN A 128 0.96 -7.98 1.35
CA GLN A 128 1.42 -9.06 2.22
C GLN A 128 2.86 -9.41 1.86
N SER A 129 3.69 -9.65 2.88
CA SER A 129 5.05 -10.15 2.74
C SER A 129 5.28 -11.31 3.70
N TYR A 130 6.12 -12.26 3.32
CA TYR A 130 6.50 -13.38 4.20
C TYR A 130 7.16 -12.83 5.46
N PHE A 131 6.74 -13.33 6.61
CA PHE A 131 7.19 -12.90 7.93
C PHE A 131 7.80 -14.08 8.66
N GLU A 132 9.12 -14.08 8.82
CA GLU A 132 9.87 -15.21 9.36
C GLU A 132 9.73 -15.36 10.88
N ASN A 133 9.12 -14.39 11.56
CA ASN A 133 9.20 -14.35 13.01
C ASN A 133 8.12 -15.18 13.72
N GLN A 134 8.56 -16.31 14.26
CA GLN A 134 7.78 -17.26 15.06
C GLN A 134 7.55 -16.81 16.53
N GLN A 135 8.23 -15.78 17.04
CA GLN A 135 8.05 -15.31 18.43
C GLN A 135 6.74 -14.52 18.65
N ALA A 136 6.07 -14.07 17.58
CA ALA A 136 4.76 -13.44 17.64
C ALA A 136 3.61 -14.39 18.07
N LEU A 137 3.93 -15.66 18.34
CA LEU A 137 2.99 -16.68 18.81
C LEU A 137 3.11 -17.04 20.29
N ALA A 138 4.03 -16.44 21.06
CA ALA A 138 3.99 -16.64 22.51
C ALA A 138 2.68 -16.03 23.05
N PRO A 139 1.76 -16.83 23.63
CA PRO A 139 0.69 -16.26 24.44
C PRO A 139 1.34 -15.54 25.63
N PRO A 140 0.72 -14.47 26.18
CA PRO A 140 1.10 -13.98 27.50
C PRO A 140 1.01 -15.08 28.55
#